data_AF-A0A1A3SGY1-F1
#
_entry.id   AF-A0A1A3SGY1-F1
#
_cell.length_a   1.000
_cell.length_b   1.000
_cell.length_c   1.000
_cell.angle_alpha   90.00
_cell.angle_beta   90.00
_cell.angle_gamma   90.00
#
_symmetry.space_group_name_H-M   'P 1'
#
loop_
_entity.id
_entity.type
_entity.pdbx_description
1 polymer ?
#
loop_
_entity_poly.entity_id
_entity_poly.type
_entity_poly.pdbx_seq_one_letter_code
_entity_poly.pdbx_strand_id
1 'polypeptide(L)'
;MSDEQDEIAAVLQYLEEDERTALENGRNDLADRIATQRRRLLEPPPTDLVHLFNDIADELETAHQAAGIDDILTGDTITYIRKTAKDLDRHDR
;
A
#
# COMPACT_ATOMS: atom_id res chain seq x y z
N MET A 1 -14.46 4.14 16.67
CA MET A 1 -13.31 3.54 15.97
C MET A 1 -12.57 4.70 15.32
N SER A 2 -11.24 4.73 15.39
CA SER A 2 -10.44 5.89 14.94
C SER A 2 -10.44 5.93 13.42
N ASP A 3 -10.59 7.10 12.80
CA ASP A 3 -10.51 7.29 11.35
C ASP A 3 -9.24 6.62 10.77
N GLU A 4 -8.14 6.63 11.54
CA GLU A 4 -6.88 5.97 11.20
C GLU A 4 -6.98 4.44 11.06
N GLN A 5 -7.78 3.78 11.91
CA GLN A 5 -7.95 2.32 11.87
C GLN A 5 -8.79 1.91 10.65
N ASP A 6 -9.76 2.74 10.27
CA ASP A 6 -10.55 2.54 9.07
C ASP A 6 -9.69 2.73 7.81
N GLU A 7 -8.80 3.73 7.80
CA GLU A 7 -7.82 3.94 6.72
C GLU A 7 -6.80 2.80 6.60
N ILE A 8 -6.27 2.29 7.72
CA ILE A 8 -5.38 1.12 7.72
C ILE A 8 -6.11 -0.10 7.13
N ALA A 9 -7.35 -0.35 7.56
CA ALA A 9 -8.14 -1.47 7.05
C ALA A 9 -8.39 -1.36 5.54
N ALA A 10 -8.67 -0.15 5.04
CA ALA A 10 -8.87 0.08 3.62
C ALA A 10 -7.57 -0.14 2.82
N VAL A 11 -6.43 0.39 3.27
CA VAL A 11 -5.13 0.15 2.62
C VAL A 11 -4.79 -1.34 2.59
N LEU A 12 -5.03 -2.06 3.69
CA LEU A 12 -4.83 -3.51 3.76
C LEU A 12 -5.68 -4.26 2.72
N GLN A 13 -6.93 -3.84 2.52
CA GLN A 13 -7.82 -4.44 1.52
C GLN A 13 -7.28 -4.24 0.09
N TYR A 14 -6.81 -3.03 -0.26
CA TYR A 14 -6.20 -2.77 -1.56
C TYR A 14 -4.95 -3.62 -1.78
N LEU A 15 -4.07 -3.71 -0.78
CA LEU A 15 -2.87 -4.55 -0.86
C LEU A 15 -3.22 -6.04 -0.99
N GLU A 16 -4.26 -6.53 -0.32
CA GLU A 16 -4.70 -7.91 -0.45
C GLU A 16 -5.23 -8.23 -1.86
N GLU A 17 -6.03 -7.33 -2.43
CA GLU A 17 -6.52 -7.48 -3.79
C GLU A 17 -5.39 -7.46 -4.82
N ASP A 18 -4.46 -6.52 -4.68
CA ASP A 18 -3.28 -6.37 -5.55
C ASP A 18 -2.34 -7.58 -5.44
N GLU A 19 -2.07 -8.07 -4.23
CA GLU A 19 -1.28 -9.29 -4.01
C GLU A 19 -1.90 -10.48 -4.75
N ARG A 20 -3.21 -10.69 -4.59
CA ARG A 20 -3.93 -11.79 -5.23
C ARG A 20 -3.84 -11.68 -6.76
N THR A 21 -4.08 -10.49 -7.32
CA THR A 21 -4.00 -10.27 -8.76
C THR A 21 -2.58 -10.41 -9.30
N ALA A 22 -1.57 -9.98 -8.55
CA ALA A 22 -0.16 -10.21 -8.90
C ALA A 22 0.17 -11.71 -8.96
N LEU A 23 -0.30 -12.51 -7.99
CA LEU A 23 -0.16 -13.97 -8.00
C LEU A 23 -0.88 -14.63 -9.18
N GLU A 24 -2.12 -14.23 -9.45
CA GLU A 24 -2.92 -14.73 -10.59
C GLU A 24 -2.23 -14.47 -11.94
N ASN A 25 -1.52 -13.33 -12.05
CA ASN A 25 -0.75 -12.96 -13.23
C ASN A 25 0.69 -13.54 -13.25
N GLY A 26 1.06 -14.38 -12.28
CA GLY A 26 2.39 -14.99 -12.18
C GLY A 26 3.52 -14.02 -11.79
N ARG A 27 3.19 -12.85 -11.24
CA ARG A 27 4.13 -11.81 -10.82
C ARG A 27 4.56 -12.02 -9.36
N ASN A 28 5.24 -13.14 -9.11
CA ASN A 28 5.60 -13.56 -7.76
C ASN A 28 6.46 -12.52 -7.01
N ASP A 29 7.41 -11.88 -7.68
CA ASP A 29 8.27 -10.86 -7.05
C ASP A 29 7.48 -9.62 -6.59
N LEU A 30 6.47 -9.22 -7.36
CA LEU A 30 5.57 -8.12 -7.00
C LEU A 30 4.66 -8.53 -5.85
N ALA A 31 4.05 -9.72 -5.93
CA ALA A 31 3.21 -10.26 -4.88
C ALA A 31 3.95 -10.39 -3.54
N ASP A 32 5.20 -10.87 -3.55
CA ASP A 32 6.03 -10.98 -2.33
C ASP A 32 6.32 -9.62 -1.70
N ARG A 33 6.54 -8.59 -2.53
CA ARG A 33 6.72 -7.22 -2.05
C ARG A 33 5.43 -6.65 -1.46
N ILE A 34 4.28 -6.84 -2.12
CA ILE A 34 2.97 -6.41 -1.60
C ILE A 34 2.68 -7.13 -0.27
N ALA A 35 2.92 -8.44 -0.19
CA ALA A 35 2.75 -9.23 1.03
C ALA A 35 3.65 -8.74 2.17
N THR A 36 4.87 -8.28 1.85
CA THR A 36 5.78 -7.68 2.84
C THR A 36 5.22 -6.39 3.41
N GLN A 37 4.68 -5.50 2.56
CA GLN A 37 4.05 -4.26 3.03
C GLN A 37 2.78 -4.52 3.84
N ARG A 38 1.97 -5.51 3.42
CA ARG A 38 0.77 -5.90 4.16
C ARG A 38 1.11 -6.40 5.57
N ARG A 39 2.19 -7.18 5.74
CA ARG A 39 2.68 -7.59 7.07
C ARG A 39 3.17 -6.40 7.89
N ARG A 40 3.91 -5.47 7.28
CA ARG A 40 4.40 -4.25 7.94
C ARG A 40 3.24 -3.39 8.49
N LEU A 41 2.10 -3.34 7.81
CA LEU A 41 0.89 -2.64 8.26
C LEU A 41 0.14 -3.33 9.40
N LEU A 42 0.31 -4.65 9.55
CA LEU A 42 -0.31 -5.43 10.63
C LEU A 42 0.54 -5.45 11.90
N GLU A 43 1.82 -5.07 11.80
CA GLU A 43 2.66 -4.81 12.97
C GLU A 43 2.15 -3.58 13.73
N PRO A 44 2.42 -3.46 15.05
CA PRO A 44 2.02 -2.28 15.82
C PRO A 44 2.47 -1.02 15.07
N PRO A 45 1.53 -0.14 14.66
CA PRO A 45 1.86 0.91 13.74
C PRO A 45 2.91 1.84 14.35
N PRO A 46 3.88 2.30 13.54
CA PRO A 46 4.78 3.36 13.97
C PRO A 46 3.95 4.60 14.33
N THR A 47 4.50 5.45 15.21
CA THR A 47 3.83 6.66 15.70
C THR A 47 3.43 7.65 14.57
N ASP A 48 3.95 7.46 13.35
CA ASP A 48 3.67 8.28 12.17
C ASP A 48 3.15 7.41 11.02
N LEU A 49 1.82 7.36 10.88
CA LEU A 49 1.13 6.63 9.81
C LEU A 49 1.31 7.29 8.43
N VAL A 50 1.47 8.61 8.38
CA VAL A 50 1.71 9.35 7.14
C VAL A 50 3.03 8.91 6.52
N HIS A 51 4.08 8.82 7.34
CA HIS A 51 5.38 8.33 6.88
C HIS A 51 5.30 6.87 6.42
N LEU A 52 4.64 6.01 7.19
CA LEU A 52 4.46 4.60 6.82
C LEU A 52 3.77 4.42 5.46
N PHE A 53 2.67 5.14 5.22
CA PHE A 53 1.95 5.02 3.95
C PHE A 53 2.77 5.52 2.76
N ASN A 54 3.52 6.62 2.92
CA ASN A 54 4.39 7.09 1.84
C ASN A 54 5.53 6.10 1.57
N ASP A 55 6.15 5.53 2.61
CA ASP A 55 7.17 4.48 2.45
C ASP A 55 6.64 3.28 1.65
N ILE A 56 5.45 2.79 2.01
CA ILE A 56 4.80 1.68 1.31
C ILE A 56 4.54 2.03 -0.16
N ALA A 57 4.02 3.23 -0.42
CA ALA A 57 3.75 3.68 -1.78
C ALA A 57 5.02 3.76 -2.63
N ASP A 58 6.14 4.23 -2.06
CA ASP A 58 7.41 4.37 -2.77
C ASP A 58 8.08 3.01 -3.03
N GLU A 59 7.99 2.07 -2.09
CA GLU A 59 8.46 0.69 -2.27
C GLU A 59 7.68 -0.04 -3.37
N LEU A 60 6.35 0.14 -3.39
CA LEU A 60 5.47 -0.42 -4.43
C LEU A 60 5.69 0.24 -5.78
N GLU A 61 5.87 1.56 -5.85
CA GLU A 61 6.16 2.28 -7.08
C GLU A 61 7.49 1.79 -7.69
N THR A 62 8.50 1.59 -6.85
CA THR A 62 9.79 1.01 -7.28
C THR A 62 9.62 -0.41 -7.80
N ALA A 63 8.82 -1.25 -7.13
CA ALA A 63 8.54 -2.61 -7.56
C ALA A 63 7.80 -2.67 -8.90
N HIS A 64 6.76 -1.85 -9.02
CA HIS A 64 5.92 -1.72 -10.19
C HIS A 64 6.73 -1.25 -11.40
N GLN A 65 7.56 -0.20 -11.24
CA GLN A 65 8.45 0.28 -12.29
C GLN A 65 9.52 -0.74 -12.67
N ALA A 66 10.10 -1.45 -11.70
CA ALA A 66 11.12 -2.49 -11.96
C ALA A 66 10.54 -3.69 -12.72
N ALA A 67 9.26 -4.01 -12.49
CA ALA A 67 8.57 -5.04 -13.25
C ALA A 67 8.40 -4.65 -14.74
N GLY A 68 8.40 -3.35 -15.05
CA GLY A 68 8.25 -2.82 -16.41
C GLY A 68 6.88 -3.11 -17.02
N ILE A 69 5.86 -3.24 -16.17
CA ILE A 69 4.51 -3.67 -16.55
C ILE A 69 3.54 -2.51 -16.39
N ASP A 70 2.65 -2.34 -17.37
CA ASP A 70 1.51 -1.44 -17.28
C ASP A 70 0.40 -2.08 -16.42
N ASP A 71 0.66 -2.19 -15.12
CA ASP A 71 -0.26 -2.77 -14.14
C ASP A 71 -1.14 -1.71 -13.48
N ILE A 72 -2.32 -1.51 -14.04
CA ILE A 72 -3.26 -0.48 -13.62
C ILE A 72 -3.63 -0.63 -12.14
N LEU A 73 -3.84 -1.88 -11.66
CA LEU A 73 -4.27 -2.13 -10.29
C LEU A 73 -3.21 -1.68 -9.26
N THR A 74 -1.95 -2.07 -9.44
CA THR A 74 -0.87 -1.59 -8.55
C THR A 74 -0.71 -0.07 -8.62
N GLY A 75 -0.89 0.54 -9.79
CA GLY A 75 -0.90 2.00 -9.93
C GLY A 75 -2.03 2.69 -9.14
N ASP A 76 -3.23 2.11 -9.17
CA ASP A 76 -4.38 2.59 -8.40
C ASP A 76 -4.15 2.41 -6.88
N THR A 77 -3.59 1.27 -6.45
CA THR A 77 -3.21 1.01 -5.06
C THR A 77 -2.22 2.06 -4.55
N ILE A 78 -1.16 2.36 -5.31
CA ILE A 78 -0.17 3.41 -4.96
C ILE A 78 -0.86 4.76 -4.84
N THR A 79 -1.75 5.09 -5.79
CA THR A 79 -2.47 6.37 -5.80
C THR A 79 -3.39 6.51 -4.57
N TYR A 80 -4.09 5.43 -4.20
CA TYR A 80 -4.95 5.42 -3.03
C TYR A 80 -4.15 5.63 -1.75
N ILE A 81 -3.05 4.89 -1.55
CA ILE A 81 -2.19 4.99 -0.37
C ILE A 81 -1.64 6.42 -0.20
N ARG A 82 -1.17 7.03 -1.30
CA ARG A 82 -0.67 8.43 -1.29
C ARG A 82 -1.77 9.44 -0.96
N LYS A 83 -3.02 9.16 -1.38
CA LYS A 83 -4.16 10.01 -1.03
C LYS A 83 -4.49 9.89 0.45
N THR A 84 -4.60 8.68 0.99
CA THR A 84 -4.83 8.43 2.41
C THR A 84 -3.77 9.11 3.28
N ALA A 85 -2.49 9.02 2.91
CA ALA A 85 -1.41 9.70 3.65
C ALA A 85 -1.61 11.24 3.70
N LYS A 86 -2.04 11.85 2.59
CA LYS A 86 -2.32 13.30 2.54
C LYS A 86 -3.56 13.70 3.33
N ASP A 87 -4.58 12.85 3.31
CA ASP A 87 -5.81 13.10 4.05
C ASP A 87 -5.55 13.01 5.56
N LEU A 88 -4.73 12.07 6.02
CA LEU A 88 -4.24 12.01 7.41
C LEU A 88 -3.39 13.24 7.81
N ASP A 89 -2.41 13.65 6.99
CA ASP A 89 -1.59 14.85 7.27
C ASP A 89 -2.43 16.13 7.41
N ARG A 90 -3.55 16.22 6.66
CA ARG A 90 -4.48 17.35 6.77
C ARG A 90 -5.26 17.32 8.08
N HIS A 91 -5.62 16.15 8.60
CA HIS A 91 -6.40 16.02 9.83
C HIS A 91 -5.58 16.34 11.09
N ASP A 92 -4.26 16.15 11.05
CA ASP A 92 -3.34 16.46 12.15
C ASP A 92 -2.91 17.94 12.24
N ARG A 93 -3.35 18.79 11.29
CA ARG A 93 -3.03 20.23 11.21
C ARG A 93 -4.19 21.13 11.66
#